data_AF-A0A381UYZ8-F1
#
_entry.id   AF-A0A381UYZ8-F1
#
_cell.length_a   1.000
_cell.length_b   1.000
_cell.length_c   1.000
_cell.angle_alpha   90.00
_cell.angle_beta   90.00
_cell.angle_gamma   90.00
#
_symmetry.space_group_name_H-M   'P 1'
#
loop_
_entity.id
_entity.type
_entity.pdbx_description
1 polymer ?
#
loop_
_entity_poly.entity_id
_entity_poly.type
_entity_poly.pdbx_seq_one_letter_code
_entity_poly.pdbx_strand_id
1 'polypeptide(L)'
;MTSWSPRVGQKELGANLLHPTAQVRRRTVKLLSTFGLLAVILHLFPEPTWAQDIATREYGNFPLVGSRIAIWIAAEVHLLFAAFVLGVPMFAVVAEAIGIFGGDDKYDKLAKEFTRLLLVAYSATAIWGAILSFLLVTLYPRLWLYLTEIFQVSMWIYVGLFFFESFTLYLYYYGWDRWKEGRAKLGHWTLGLLLNVWGTLVMVIANSWLTYMMSPPADVGPDTAPSMVQFWSAFA
;
A
#
# COMPACT_ATOMS: atom_id res chain seq x y z
N MET A 1 -62.58 46.12 -47.65
CA MET A 1 -62.64 44.64 -47.67
C MET A 1 -61.36 44.14 -47.00
N THR A 2 -61.33 44.07 -45.67
CA THR A 2 -61.55 42.85 -44.86
C THR A 2 -60.40 41.83 -44.97
N SER A 3 -59.50 41.82 -44.00
CA SER A 3 -59.37 40.68 -43.07
C SER A 3 -58.36 41.00 -41.96
N TRP A 4 -58.83 40.86 -40.72
CA TRP A 4 -58.12 41.03 -39.46
C TRP A 4 -57.34 39.75 -39.07
N SER A 5 -56.36 39.92 -38.16
CA SER A 5 -55.31 39.01 -37.61
C SER A 5 -55.82 37.72 -36.89
N PRO A 6 -55.04 36.83 -36.20
CA PRO A 6 -53.67 36.93 -35.65
C PRO A 6 -52.78 35.66 -35.74
N ARG A 7 -51.48 35.78 -35.40
CA ARG A 7 -50.78 34.82 -34.51
C ARG A 7 -49.43 35.35 -34.03
N VAL A 8 -49.43 35.72 -32.76
CA VAL A 8 -48.26 35.91 -31.89
C VAL A 8 -47.49 34.59 -31.76
N GLY A 9 -46.17 34.68 -31.72
CA GLY A 9 -45.31 33.76 -30.97
C GLY A 9 -44.97 32.42 -31.62
N GLN A 10 -44.01 32.39 -32.56
CA GLN A 10 -43.36 31.12 -32.91
C GLN A 10 -41.99 31.23 -33.61
N LYS A 11 -41.16 32.24 -33.30
CA LYS A 11 -39.78 32.28 -33.82
C LYS A 11 -38.66 32.42 -32.79
N GLU A 12 -38.99 32.62 -31.51
CA GLU A 12 -38.00 32.84 -30.43
C GLU A 12 -37.91 31.67 -29.42
N LEU A 13 -38.44 30.48 -29.76
CA LEU A 13 -38.55 29.32 -28.86
C LEU A 13 -37.85 28.05 -29.39
N GLY A 14 -36.78 28.22 -30.17
CA GLY A 14 -36.04 27.10 -30.78
C GLY A 14 -34.55 27.03 -30.49
N ALA A 15 -33.97 27.99 -29.75
CA ALA A 15 -32.51 28.11 -29.63
C ALA A 15 -31.95 27.81 -28.22
N ASN A 16 -32.78 27.58 -27.21
CA ASN A 16 -32.35 27.52 -25.80
C ASN A 16 -32.73 26.24 -25.05
N LEU A 17 -32.86 25.10 -25.74
CA LEU A 17 -33.08 23.78 -25.13
C LEU A 17 -31.95 22.79 -25.49
N LEU A 18 -30.69 23.23 -25.40
CA LEU A 18 -29.59 22.29 -25.24
C LEU A 18 -29.47 21.95 -23.76
N HIS A 19 -29.95 20.74 -23.40
CA HIS A 19 -29.86 20.17 -22.07
C HIS A 19 -28.46 20.38 -21.43
N PRO A 20 -28.37 20.74 -20.13
CA PRO A 20 -27.10 20.96 -19.43
C PRO A 20 -26.13 19.76 -19.49
N THR A 21 -26.67 18.57 -19.77
CA THR A 21 -25.93 17.31 -19.92
C THR A 21 -24.97 17.30 -21.12
N ALA A 22 -25.29 18.01 -22.21
CA ALA A 22 -24.46 18.01 -23.41
C ALA A 22 -23.18 18.84 -23.25
N GLN A 23 -23.26 19.95 -22.50
CA GLN A 23 -22.15 20.87 -22.28
C GLN A 23 -21.16 20.33 -21.25
N VAL A 24 -21.65 19.67 -20.19
CA VAL A 24 -20.82 18.94 -19.22
C VAL A 24 -20.12 17.76 -19.88
N ARG A 25 -20.83 16.95 -20.68
CA ARG A 25 -20.22 15.83 -21.44
C ARG A 25 -19.10 16.31 -22.36
N ARG A 26 -19.27 17.45 -23.05
CA ARG A 26 -18.21 18.05 -23.88
C ARG A 26 -17.00 18.54 -23.09
N ARG A 27 -17.18 19.08 -21.88
CA ARG A 27 -16.06 19.48 -21.00
C ARG A 27 -15.32 18.27 -20.44
N THR A 28 -16.04 17.24 -19.99
CA THR A 28 -15.44 16.01 -19.46
C THR A 28 -14.69 15.24 -20.55
N VAL A 29 -15.24 15.14 -21.76
CA VAL A 29 -14.56 14.52 -22.91
C VAL A 29 -13.33 15.33 -23.31
N LYS A 30 -13.39 16.67 -23.29
CA LYS A 30 -12.21 17.50 -23.56
C LYS A 30 -11.12 17.30 -22.50
N LEU A 31 -11.47 17.31 -21.22
CA LEU A 31 -10.52 17.08 -20.11
C LEU A 31 -9.88 15.69 -20.16
N LEU A 32 -10.68 14.64 -20.39
CA LEU A 32 -10.21 13.27 -20.58
C LEU A 32 -9.33 13.14 -21.83
N SER A 33 -9.68 13.82 -22.91
CA SER A 33 -8.87 13.82 -24.14
C SER A 33 -7.55 14.55 -23.94
N THR A 34 -7.52 15.67 -23.20
CA THR A 34 -6.26 16.36 -22.87
C THR A 34 -5.41 15.54 -21.90
N PHE A 35 -6.00 14.84 -20.93
CA PHE A 35 -5.25 13.96 -20.03
C PHE A 35 -4.71 12.73 -20.76
N GLY A 36 -5.49 12.16 -21.67
CA GLY A 36 -5.05 11.10 -22.56
C GLY A 36 -3.94 11.55 -23.51
N LEU A 37 -4.05 12.77 -24.07
CA LEU A 37 -3.00 13.34 -24.91
C LEU A 37 -1.73 13.61 -24.10
N LEU A 38 -1.86 14.11 -22.86
CA LEU A 38 -0.72 14.36 -21.97
C LEU A 38 -0.02 13.05 -21.58
N ALA A 39 -0.79 11.98 -21.30
CA ALA A 39 -0.27 10.66 -21.01
C ALA A 39 0.44 10.05 -22.22
N VAL A 40 -0.11 10.23 -23.44
CA VAL A 40 0.51 9.79 -24.69
C VAL A 40 1.77 10.60 -25.00
N ILE A 41 1.76 11.91 -24.73
CA ILE A 41 2.95 12.77 -24.85
C ILE A 41 4.03 12.33 -23.85
N LEU A 42 3.66 11.99 -22.62
CA LEU A 42 4.60 11.46 -21.61
C LEU A 42 5.19 10.09 -22.01
N HIS A 43 4.46 9.29 -22.81
CA HIS A 43 4.96 8.02 -23.35
C HIS A 43 5.72 8.19 -24.69
N LEU A 44 5.57 9.32 -25.37
CA LEU A 44 6.23 9.63 -26.64
C LEU A 44 7.50 10.48 -26.47
N PHE A 45 7.74 11.04 -25.28
CA PHE A 45 9.05 11.56 -24.92
C PHE A 45 9.94 10.39 -24.52
N PRO A 46 10.91 9.95 -25.35
CA PRO A 46 11.97 9.11 -24.85
C PRO A 46 12.69 9.91 -23.76
N GLU A 47 12.64 9.44 -22.52
CA GLU A 47 13.58 9.82 -21.49
C GLU A 47 14.98 9.84 -22.13
N PRO A 48 15.84 10.83 -21.85
CA PRO A 48 17.18 10.84 -22.40
C PRO A 48 17.86 9.53 -22.01
N THR A 49 17.99 8.63 -22.99
CA THR A 49 18.70 7.35 -22.93
C THR A 49 20.16 7.52 -22.51
N TRP A 50 20.62 8.78 -22.46
CA TRP A 50 21.91 9.27 -22.00
C TRP A 50 22.07 9.32 -20.47
N ALA A 51 21.08 8.88 -19.69
CA ALA A 51 21.27 8.61 -18.25
C ALA A 51 21.69 7.15 -17.97
N GLN A 52 21.65 6.27 -18.99
CA GLN A 52 21.97 4.83 -18.82
C GLN A 52 23.41 4.45 -19.20
N ASP A 53 24.22 5.38 -19.71
CA ASP A 53 25.56 5.06 -20.26
C ASP A 53 26.74 5.27 -19.28
N ILE A 54 26.49 5.50 -17.98
CA ILE A 54 27.56 5.54 -16.96
C ILE A 54 27.24 4.59 -15.80
N ALA A 55 27.05 3.32 -16.10
CA ALA A 55 27.37 2.22 -15.20
C ALA A 55 27.42 0.94 -16.03
N THR A 56 28.63 0.43 -16.26
CA THR A 56 28.88 -0.95 -16.68
C THR A 56 27.84 -1.90 -16.07
N ARG A 57 27.02 -2.58 -16.89
CA ARG A 57 25.88 -3.42 -16.48
C ARG A 57 26.12 -4.20 -15.18
N GLU A 58 25.63 -3.67 -14.07
CA GLU A 58 25.76 -4.26 -12.73
C GLU A 58 24.40 -4.67 -12.12
N TYR A 59 23.30 -4.18 -12.69
CA TYR A 59 21.93 -4.48 -12.29
C TYR A 59 21.23 -5.35 -13.34
N GLY A 60 20.38 -6.28 -12.90
CA GLY A 60 19.56 -7.10 -13.79
C GLY A 60 18.55 -6.22 -14.52
N ASN A 61 18.32 -6.43 -15.82
CA ASN A 61 17.37 -5.65 -16.61
C ASN A 61 16.01 -6.38 -16.69
N PHE A 62 14.93 -5.74 -16.21
CA PHE A 62 13.58 -6.24 -16.42
C PHE A 62 13.07 -5.84 -17.82
N PRO A 63 12.49 -6.77 -18.60
CA PRO A 63 12.08 -6.47 -19.97
C PRO A 63 10.98 -5.40 -20.00
N LEU A 64 11.09 -4.47 -20.95
CA LEU A 64 10.14 -3.40 -21.31
C LEU A 64 9.99 -2.20 -20.36
N VAL A 65 10.05 -2.38 -19.04
CA VAL A 65 9.71 -1.30 -18.08
C VAL A 65 10.93 -0.75 -17.34
N GLY A 66 12.06 -1.48 -17.36
CA GLY A 66 13.25 -1.10 -16.60
C GLY A 66 13.13 -1.45 -15.11
N SER A 67 14.26 -1.85 -14.52
CA SER A 67 14.31 -2.48 -13.20
C SER A 67 13.86 -1.58 -12.06
N ARG A 68 14.09 -0.28 -12.20
CA ARG A 68 13.66 0.74 -11.23
C ARG A 68 12.14 0.88 -11.17
N ILE A 69 11.47 0.91 -12.32
CA ILE A 69 10.01 1.07 -12.37
C ILE A 69 9.33 -0.22 -11.89
N ALA A 70 9.85 -1.39 -12.25
CA ALA A 70 9.33 -2.67 -11.78
C ALA A 70 9.35 -2.78 -10.24
N ILE A 71 10.46 -2.41 -9.60
CA ILE A 71 10.56 -2.36 -8.14
C ILE A 71 9.65 -1.30 -7.56
N TRP A 72 9.60 -0.10 -8.16
CA TRP A 72 8.75 0.98 -7.67
C TRP A 72 7.27 0.58 -7.65
N ILE A 73 6.76 -0.03 -8.72
CA ILE A 73 5.37 -0.51 -8.77
C ILE A 73 5.12 -1.58 -7.70
N ALA A 74 6.00 -2.57 -7.58
CA ALA A 74 5.84 -3.64 -6.60
C ALA A 74 5.90 -3.11 -5.15
N ALA A 75 6.82 -2.18 -4.88
CA ALA A 75 6.97 -1.54 -3.58
C ALA A 75 5.76 -0.67 -3.22
N GLU A 76 5.26 0.13 -4.17
CA GLU A 76 4.10 1.00 -3.94
C GLU A 76 2.86 0.18 -3.60
N VAL A 77 2.56 -0.86 -4.40
CA VAL A 77 1.41 -1.73 -4.14
C VAL A 77 1.57 -2.45 -2.80
N HIS A 78 2.75 -2.96 -2.50
CA HIS A 78 3.03 -3.58 -1.20
C HIS A 78 2.79 -2.61 -0.04
N LEU A 79 3.28 -1.36 -0.14
CA LEU A 79 3.14 -0.34 0.90
C LEU A 79 1.67 0.09 1.12
N LEU A 80 0.89 0.22 0.04
CA LEU A 80 -0.54 0.55 0.15
C LEU A 80 -1.31 -0.52 0.92
N PHE A 81 -1.04 -1.80 0.65
CA PHE A 81 -1.65 -2.89 1.40
C PHE A 81 -1.06 -3.03 2.81
N ALA A 82 0.24 -2.77 3.01
CA ALA A 82 0.87 -2.79 4.33
C ALA A 82 0.28 -1.73 5.27
N ALA A 83 0.09 -0.49 4.79
CA ALA A 83 -0.55 0.56 5.56
C ALA A 83 -1.99 0.20 5.97
N PHE A 84 -2.73 -0.45 5.06
CA PHE A 84 -4.07 -0.95 5.36
C PHE A 84 -4.06 -2.06 6.43
N VAL A 85 -3.14 -3.02 6.31
CA VAL A 85 -2.97 -4.11 7.27
C VAL A 85 -2.58 -3.61 8.66
N LEU A 86 -1.84 -2.50 8.78
CA LEU A 86 -1.53 -1.88 10.07
C LEU A 86 -2.69 -1.05 10.63
N GLY A 87 -3.48 -0.40 9.78
CA GLY A 87 -4.58 0.46 10.21
C GLY A 87 -5.84 -0.28 10.66
N VAL A 88 -6.27 -1.31 9.91
CA VAL A 88 -7.52 -2.05 10.18
C VAL A 88 -7.57 -2.73 11.57
N PRO A 89 -6.50 -3.40 12.06
CA PRO A 89 -6.50 -4.00 13.38
C PRO A 89 -6.71 -2.99 14.50
N MET A 90 -6.22 -1.75 14.37
CA MET A 90 -6.47 -0.69 15.36
C MET A 90 -7.98 -0.40 15.46
N PHE A 91 -8.65 -0.27 14.31
CA PHE A 91 -10.09 -0.06 14.27
C PHE A 91 -10.88 -1.27 14.79
N ALA A 92 -10.44 -2.49 14.48
CA ALA A 92 -11.05 -3.72 14.98
C ALA A 92 -10.98 -3.81 16.51
N VAL A 93 -9.82 -3.53 17.12
CA VAL A 93 -9.62 -3.54 18.58
C VAL A 93 -10.49 -2.50 19.28
N VAL A 94 -10.62 -1.30 18.70
CA VAL A 94 -11.46 -0.23 19.27
C VAL A 94 -12.95 -0.60 19.16
N ALA A 95 -13.40 -1.10 18.00
CA ALA A 95 -14.77 -1.54 17.82
C ALA A 95 -15.12 -2.70 18.76
N GLU A 96 -14.21 -3.66 18.92
CA GLU A 96 -14.38 -4.78 19.85
C GLU A 96 -14.41 -4.30 21.31
N ALA A 97 -13.55 -3.36 21.70
CA ALA A 97 -13.60 -2.76 23.04
C ALA A 97 -14.96 -2.11 23.31
N ILE A 98 -15.48 -1.32 22.36
CA ILE A 98 -16.81 -0.71 22.47
C ILE A 98 -17.90 -1.79 22.55
N GLY A 99 -17.79 -2.89 21.79
CA GLY A 99 -18.71 -4.02 21.89
C GLY A 99 -18.66 -4.77 23.23
N ILE A 100 -17.49 -4.81 23.89
CA ILE A 100 -17.32 -5.43 25.21
C ILE A 100 -17.89 -4.53 26.31
N PHE A 101 -17.50 -3.24 26.33
CA PHE A 101 -17.88 -2.32 27.40
C PHE A 101 -19.28 -1.71 27.22
N GLY A 102 -19.69 -1.49 25.97
CA GLY A 102 -20.99 -0.92 25.62
C GLY A 102 -22.12 -1.94 25.50
N GLY A 103 -21.81 -3.23 25.40
CA GLY A 103 -22.81 -4.31 25.35
C GLY A 103 -23.66 -4.36 24.07
N ASP A 104 -23.27 -3.63 23.02
CA ASP A 104 -23.98 -3.60 21.73
C ASP A 104 -23.31 -4.55 20.72
N ASP A 105 -24.03 -5.63 20.38
CA ASP A 105 -23.65 -6.67 19.42
C ASP A 105 -23.34 -6.13 18.01
N LYS A 106 -23.80 -4.92 17.66
CA LYS A 106 -23.49 -4.31 16.36
C LYS A 106 -22.00 -4.04 16.20
N TYR A 107 -21.32 -3.57 17.25
CA TYR A 107 -19.88 -3.28 17.20
C TYR A 107 -19.05 -4.57 17.17
N ASP A 108 -19.54 -5.64 17.81
CA ASP A 108 -18.94 -6.97 17.74
C ASP A 108 -18.98 -7.53 16.31
N LYS A 109 -20.14 -7.42 15.65
CA LYS A 109 -20.28 -7.80 14.23
C LYS A 109 -19.39 -6.96 13.31
N LEU A 110 -19.30 -5.66 13.56
CA LEU A 110 -18.44 -4.77 12.79
C LEU A 110 -16.97 -5.16 12.92
N ALA A 111 -16.51 -5.45 14.14
CA ALA A 111 -15.15 -5.90 14.38
C ALA A 111 -14.85 -7.23 13.66
N LYS A 112 -15.81 -8.17 13.62
CA LYS A 112 -15.69 -9.43 12.85
C LYS A 112 -15.56 -9.20 11.34
N GLU A 113 -16.28 -8.22 10.78
CA GLU A 113 -16.12 -7.88 9.37
C GLU A 113 -14.75 -7.25 9.09
N PHE A 114 -14.23 -6.40 9.99
CA PHE A 114 -12.89 -5.85 9.86
C PHE A 114 -11.79 -6.93 9.90
N THR A 115 -11.92 -7.95 10.76
CA THR A 115 -10.94 -9.06 10.77
C THR A 115 -10.97 -9.89 9.50
N ARG A 116 -12.16 -10.09 8.93
CA ARG A 116 -12.30 -10.76 7.63
C ARG A 116 -11.60 -9.98 6.51
N LEU A 117 -11.76 -8.65 6.48
CA LEU A 117 -11.07 -7.79 5.51
C LEU A 117 -9.56 -7.81 5.74
N LEU A 118 -9.13 -7.79 7.00
CA LEU A 118 -7.73 -7.87 7.38
C LEU A 118 -7.07 -9.16 6.87
N LEU A 119 -7.73 -10.32 6.95
CA LEU A 119 -7.18 -11.58 6.43
C LEU A 119 -6.89 -11.56 4.93
N VAL A 120 -7.83 -11.01 4.15
CA VAL A 120 -7.69 -10.92 2.70
C VAL A 120 -6.56 -9.94 2.35
N ALA A 121 -6.54 -8.77 3.00
CA ALA A 121 -5.51 -7.78 2.77
C ALA A 121 -4.12 -8.27 3.21
N TYR A 122 -4.01 -8.94 4.36
CA TYR A 122 -2.76 -9.53 4.86
C TYR A 122 -2.17 -10.52 3.85
N SER A 123 -3.01 -11.39 3.29
CA SER A 123 -2.61 -12.34 2.26
C SER A 123 -2.11 -11.62 1.00
N ALA A 124 -2.80 -10.56 0.56
CA ALA A 124 -2.38 -9.75 -0.57
C ALA A 124 -1.04 -9.04 -0.31
N THR A 125 -0.85 -8.45 0.88
CA THR A 125 0.41 -7.83 1.30
C THR A 125 1.56 -8.83 1.26
N ALA A 126 1.36 -10.05 1.78
CA ALA A 126 2.37 -11.10 1.79
C ALA A 126 2.78 -11.53 0.38
N ILE A 127 1.82 -11.68 -0.55
CA ILE A 127 2.09 -12.01 -1.95
C ILE A 127 2.91 -10.90 -2.61
N TRP A 128 2.50 -9.64 -2.46
CA TRP A 128 3.23 -8.49 -3.02
C TRP A 128 4.61 -8.30 -2.37
N GLY A 129 4.75 -8.60 -1.08
CA GLY A 129 6.03 -8.55 -0.38
C GLY A 129 7.00 -9.64 -0.86
N ALA A 130 6.49 -10.84 -1.12
CA ALA A 130 7.26 -11.92 -1.72
C ALA A 130 7.70 -11.53 -3.14
N ILE A 131 6.80 -10.99 -3.97
CA ILE A 131 7.12 -10.49 -5.31
C ILE A 131 8.21 -9.42 -5.24
N LEU A 132 8.07 -8.44 -4.34
CA LEU A 132 9.08 -7.40 -4.14
C LEU A 132 10.44 -8.00 -3.76
N SER A 133 10.47 -8.97 -2.84
CA SER A 133 11.69 -9.66 -2.42
C SER A 133 12.35 -10.41 -3.59
N PHE A 134 11.58 -11.12 -4.40
CA PHE A 134 12.09 -11.80 -5.60
C PHE A 134 12.63 -10.81 -6.63
N LEU A 135 11.96 -9.67 -6.83
CA LEU A 135 12.45 -8.61 -7.72
C LEU A 135 13.77 -8.01 -7.22
N LEU A 136 13.92 -7.80 -5.91
CA LEU A 136 15.17 -7.33 -5.31
C LEU A 136 16.32 -8.33 -5.50
N VAL A 137 16.09 -9.61 -5.24
CA VAL A 137 17.09 -10.67 -5.42
C VAL A 137 17.55 -10.79 -6.88
N THR A 138 16.61 -10.69 -7.83
CA THR A 138 16.89 -10.91 -9.26
C THR A 138 17.43 -9.67 -9.97
N LEU A 139 16.90 -8.49 -9.67
CA LEU A 139 17.27 -7.23 -10.35
C LEU A 139 18.42 -6.50 -9.64
N TYR A 140 18.56 -6.65 -8.33
CA TYR A 140 19.56 -5.95 -7.50
C TYR A 140 20.34 -6.94 -6.58
N PRO A 141 21.02 -7.95 -7.14
CA PRO A 141 21.66 -9.02 -6.35
C PRO A 141 22.76 -8.54 -5.41
N ARG A 142 23.58 -7.54 -5.81
CA ARG A 142 24.62 -6.99 -4.92
C ARG A 142 24.05 -6.25 -3.73
N LEU A 143 22.99 -5.47 -3.93
CA LEU A 143 22.29 -4.77 -2.85
C LEU A 143 21.71 -5.78 -1.87
N TRP A 144 21.06 -6.83 -2.38
CA TRP A 144 20.49 -7.88 -1.54
C TRP A 144 21.56 -8.59 -0.71
N LEU A 145 22.69 -8.98 -1.32
CA LEU A 145 23.80 -9.62 -0.61
C LEU A 145 24.37 -8.73 0.51
N TYR A 146 24.63 -7.45 0.20
CA TYR A 146 25.12 -6.47 1.17
C TYR A 146 24.16 -6.30 2.36
N LEU A 147 22.86 -6.14 2.08
CA LEU A 147 21.84 -6.03 3.12
C LEU A 147 21.74 -7.31 3.94
N THR A 148 21.76 -8.50 3.33
CA THR A 148 21.68 -9.76 4.07
C THR A 148 22.88 -9.99 5.01
N GLU A 149 24.07 -9.53 4.63
CA GLU A 149 25.27 -9.69 5.46
C GLU A 149 25.22 -8.82 6.72
N ILE A 150 24.75 -7.57 6.59
CA ILE A 150 24.60 -6.62 7.71
C ILE A 150 23.39 -6.98 8.57
N PHE A 151 22.27 -7.28 7.93
CA PHE A 151 20.96 -7.40 8.57
C PHE A 151 20.54 -8.83 8.89
N GLN A 152 21.43 -9.82 8.77
CA GLN A 152 21.11 -11.24 8.99
C GLN A 152 20.25 -11.49 10.23
N VAL A 153 20.64 -10.94 11.39
CA VAL A 153 19.92 -11.15 12.67
C VAL A 153 18.53 -10.52 12.60
N SER A 154 18.44 -9.28 12.12
CA SER A 154 17.15 -8.58 12.01
C SER A 154 16.20 -9.24 11.01
N MET A 155 16.71 -9.85 9.93
CA MET A 155 15.89 -10.58 8.96
C MET A 155 15.27 -11.83 9.58
N TRP A 156 16.01 -12.59 10.40
CA TRP A 156 15.46 -13.73 11.12
C TRP A 156 14.39 -13.31 12.14
N ILE A 157 14.65 -12.21 12.87
CA ILE A 157 13.66 -11.64 13.80
C ILE A 157 12.41 -11.19 13.04
N TYR A 158 12.58 -10.53 11.89
CA TYR A 158 11.48 -10.07 11.04
C TYR A 158 10.60 -11.24 10.58
N VAL A 159 11.20 -12.33 10.08
CA VAL A 159 10.46 -13.53 9.67
C VAL A 159 9.75 -14.18 10.87
N GLY A 160 10.40 -14.22 12.03
CA GLY A 160 9.80 -14.72 13.27
C GLY A 160 8.57 -13.90 13.69
N LEU A 161 8.68 -12.56 13.68
CA LEU A 161 7.57 -11.65 13.97
C LEU A 161 6.42 -11.82 12.99
N PHE A 162 6.71 -11.95 11.69
CA PHE A 162 5.70 -12.18 10.66
C PHE A 162 4.94 -13.50 10.88
N PHE A 163 5.65 -14.55 11.34
CA PHE A 163 5.02 -15.81 11.72
C PHE A 163 4.12 -15.67 12.96
N PHE A 164 4.57 -14.99 14.01
CA PHE A 164 3.76 -14.74 15.19
C PHE A 164 2.54 -13.87 14.89
N GLU A 165 2.69 -12.88 14.02
CA GLU A 165 1.61 -12.03 13.53
C GLU A 165 0.58 -12.85 12.77
N SER A 166 1.00 -13.66 11.79
CA SER A 166 0.13 -14.59 11.05
C SER A 166 -0.60 -15.54 11.99
N PHE A 167 0.11 -16.15 12.95
CA PHE A 167 -0.48 -17.07 13.92
C PHE A 167 -1.54 -16.38 14.79
N THR A 168 -1.21 -15.20 15.32
CA THR A 168 -2.14 -14.39 16.14
C THR A 168 -3.35 -13.97 15.32
N LEU A 169 -3.17 -13.61 14.04
CA LEU A 169 -4.24 -13.19 13.13
C LEU A 169 -5.23 -14.32 12.91
N TYR A 170 -4.72 -15.51 12.61
CA TYR A 170 -5.55 -16.69 12.42
C TYR A 170 -6.27 -17.09 13.69
N LEU A 171 -5.60 -17.00 14.84
CA LEU A 171 -6.22 -17.26 16.13
C LEU A 171 -7.31 -16.23 16.45
N TYR A 172 -7.11 -14.96 16.11
CA TYR A 172 -8.09 -13.89 16.29
C TYR A 172 -9.31 -14.11 15.39
N TYR A 173 -9.14 -14.46 14.12
CA TYR A 173 -10.28 -14.70 13.24
C TYR A 173 -11.07 -15.97 13.59
N TYR A 174 -10.39 -17.11 13.76
CA TYR A 174 -11.07 -18.38 14.07
C TYR A 174 -11.51 -18.47 15.54
N GLY A 175 -10.89 -17.70 16.43
CA GLY A 175 -11.25 -17.62 17.85
C GLY A 175 -12.57 -16.90 18.12
N TRP A 176 -13.12 -16.17 17.14
CA TRP A 176 -14.28 -15.30 17.31
C TRP A 176 -15.50 -16.00 17.91
N ASP A 177 -15.90 -17.15 17.34
CA ASP A 177 -17.10 -17.86 17.79
C ASP A 177 -16.85 -18.66 19.09
N ARG A 178 -15.58 -18.90 19.43
CA ARG A 178 -15.19 -19.69 20.62
C ARG A 178 -14.99 -18.82 21.86
N TRP A 179 -14.59 -17.56 21.68
CA TRP A 179 -14.30 -16.61 22.77
C TRP A 179 -15.32 -15.48 22.89
N LYS A 180 -16.51 -15.68 22.30
CA LYS A 180 -17.60 -14.70 22.31
C LYS A 180 -18.18 -14.40 23.70
N GLU A 181 -18.02 -15.30 24.67
CA GLU A 181 -18.71 -15.24 25.96
C GLU A 181 -17.76 -15.14 27.16
N GLY A 182 -18.15 -14.31 28.15
CA GLY A 182 -17.48 -14.19 29.44
C GLY A 182 -16.06 -13.62 29.38
N ARG A 183 -15.19 -14.11 30.29
CA ARG A 183 -13.79 -13.64 30.43
C ARG A 183 -12.91 -13.97 29.21
N ALA A 184 -13.34 -14.94 28.38
CA ALA A 184 -12.63 -15.30 27.15
C ALA A 184 -12.65 -14.16 26.12
N LYS A 185 -13.67 -13.29 26.15
CA LYS A 185 -13.78 -12.12 25.26
C LYS A 185 -12.68 -11.09 25.49
N LEU A 186 -12.21 -10.95 26.74
CA LEU A 186 -11.03 -10.14 27.04
C LEU A 186 -9.76 -10.76 26.45
N GLY A 187 -9.64 -12.08 26.46
CA GLY A 187 -8.53 -12.80 25.81
C GLY A 187 -8.55 -12.57 24.29
N HIS A 188 -9.72 -12.61 23.67
CA HIS A 188 -9.90 -12.30 22.26
C HIS A 188 -9.46 -10.87 21.91
N TRP A 189 -9.90 -9.89 22.72
CA TRP A 189 -9.48 -8.50 22.58
C TRP A 189 -7.96 -8.32 22.74
N THR A 190 -7.32 -9.04 23.66
CA THR A 190 -5.85 -9.00 23.80
C THR A 190 -5.11 -9.56 22.59
N LEU A 191 -5.69 -10.50 21.82
CA LEU A 191 -5.08 -10.94 20.56
C LEU A 191 -5.08 -9.82 19.52
N GLY A 192 -6.17 -9.06 19.43
CA GLY A 192 -6.24 -7.88 18.59
C GLY A 192 -5.19 -6.83 18.97
N LEU A 193 -4.98 -6.61 20.28
CA LEU A 193 -3.91 -5.73 20.75
C LEU A 193 -2.51 -6.28 20.40
N LEU A 194 -2.30 -7.58 20.58
CA LEU A 194 -1.04 -8.26 20.26
C LEU A 194 -0.71 -8.16 18.77
N LEU A 195 -1.71 -8.26 17.89
CA LEU A 195 -1.57 -8.04 16.44
C LEU A 195 -1.00 -6.65 16.12
N ASN A 196 -1.51 -5.62 16.79
CA ASN A 196 -1.01 -4.26 16.60
C ASN A 196 0.46 -4.12 17.08
N VAL A 197 0.82 -4.78 18.18
CA VAL A 197 2.21 -4.81 18.67
C VAL A 197 3.12 -5.49 17.65
N TRP A 198 2.75 -6.66 17.14
CA TRP A 198 3.55 -7.36 16.12
C TRP A 198 3.69 -6.53 14.85
N GLY A 199 2.59 -6.02 14.30
CA GLY A 199 2.62 -5.18 13.09
C GLY A 199 3.48 -3.92 13.26
N THR A 200 3.40 -3.27 14.44
CA THR A 200 4.25 -2.09 14.73
C THR A 200 5.73 -2.46 14.82
N LEU A 201 6.08 -3.60 15.44
CA LEU A 201 7.47 -4.06 15.51
C LEU A 201 8.03 -4.40 14.12
N VAL A 202 7.26 -5.07 13.28
CA VAL A 202 7.61 -5.35 11.88
C VAL A 202 7.84 -4.06 11.12
N MET A 203 6.97 -3.05 11.30
CA MET A 203 7.13 -1.73 10.70
C MET A 203 8.41 -1.02 11.16
N VAL A 204 8.74 -1.05 12.46
CA VAL A 204 9.97 -0.44 12.98
C VAL A 204 11.20 -1.06 12.33
N ILE A 205 11.28 -2.40 12.26
CA ILE A 205 12.41 -3.09 11.65
C ILE A 205 12.52 -2.76 10.14
N ALA A 206 11.39 -2.79 9.41
CA ALA A 206 11.38 -2.46 7.99
C ALA A 206 11.80 -1.01 7.73
N ASN A 207 11.32 -0.07 8.56
CA ASN A 207 11.70 1.34 8.47
C ASN A 207 13.19 1.55 8.79
N SER A 208 13.77 0.81 9.73
CA SER A 208 15.21 0.85 10.02
C SER A 208 16.05 0.47 8.79
N TRP A 209 15.66 -0.57 8.04
CA TRP A 209 16.34 -0.93 6.80
C TRP A 209 16.24 0.18 5.74
N LEU A 210 15.05 0.78 5.60
CA LEU A 210 14.84 1.88 4.66
C LEU A 210 15.65 3.12 5.04
N THR A 211 15.66 3.51 6.32
CA THR A 211 16.44 4.63 6.84
C THR A 211 17.92 4.40 6.61
N TYR A 212 18.44 3.21 6.88
CA TYR A 212 19.83 2.87 6.62
C TYR A 212 20.22 3.05 5.14
N MET A 213 19.32 2.68 4.21
CA MET A 213 19.56 2.88 2.77
C MET A 213 19.54 4.37 2.35
N MET A 214 18.78 5.21 3.05
CA MET A 214 18.63 6.63 2.73
C MET A 214 19.69 7.52 3.40
N SER A 215 20.09 7.18 4.62
CA SER A 215 21.07 7.90 5.42
C SER A 215 21.95 6.90 6.19
N PRO A 216 22.98 6.34 5.53
CA PRO A 216 23.94 5.48 6.23
C PRO A 216 24.64 6.26 7.36
N PRO A 217 24.95 5.60 8.49
CA PRO A 217 25.72 6.19 9.59
C PRO A 217 27.07 6.74 9.12
N ALA A 218 27.54 7.82 9.76
CA ALA A 218 28.74 8.56 9.33
C ALA A 218 30.05 7.72 9.36
N ASP A 219 30.05 6.60 10.07
CA ASP A 219 31.11 5.60 10.16
C ASP A 219 31.08 4.57 9.00
N VAL A 220 30.04 4.59 8.16
CA VAL A 220 29.89 3.71 6.99
C VAL A 220 30.19 4.48 5.71
N GLY A 221 31.41 4.30 5.19
CA GLY A 221 31.85 4.82 3.90
C GLY A 221 31.80 3.79 2.76
N PRO A 222 32.15 4.18 1.52
CA PRO A 222 32.15 3.29 0.35
C PRO A 222 33.05 2.05 0.50
N ASP A 223 34.07 2.14 1.36
CA ASP A 223 35.06 1.08 1.60
C ASP A 223 34.82 0.30 2.91
N THR A 224 33.73 0.61 3.62
CA THR A 224 33.41 -0.07 4.89
C THR A 224 32.88 -1.47 4.61
N ALA A 225 33.65 -2.48 5.02
CA ALA A 225 33.22 -3.87 4.90
C ALA A 225 31.91 -4.11 5.68
N PRO A 226 30.95 -4.90 5.15
CA PRO A 226 29.68 -5.19 5.82
C PRO A 226 29.84 -5.69 7.26
N SER A 227 30.92 -6.46 7.52
CA SER A 227 31.28 -6.99 8.84
C SER A 227 31.65 -5.93 9.89
N MET A 228 31.92 -4.69 9.47
CA MET A 228 32.33 -3.59 10.35
C MET A 228 31.15 -2.74 10.81
N VAL A 229 29.96 -2.95 10.25
CA VAL A 229 28.73 -2.21 10.59
C VAL A 229 28.12 -2.82 11.84
N GLN A 230 27.99 -2.04 12.91
CA GLN A 230 27.36 -2.52 14.15
C GLN A 230 25.85 -2.72 13.94
N PHE A 231 25.30 -3.79 14.52
CA PHE A 231 23.85 -4.06 14.47
C PHE A 231 22.98 -2.85 14.90
N TRP A 232 23.47 -2.06 15.86
CA TRP A 232 22.75 -0.91 16.41
C TRP A 232 22.76 0.31 15.51
N SER A 233 23.74 0.45 14.60
CA SER A 233 23.85 1.66 13.77
C SER A 233 22.74 1.76 12.73
N ALA A 234 21.98 0.69 12.50
CA ALA A 234 20.82 0.71 11.61
C ALA A 234 19.49 1.12 12.28
N PHE A 235 19.46 1.21 13.61
CA PHE A 235 18.27 1.66 14.35
C PHE A 235 18.40 3.12 14.83
N ALA A 236 19.57 3.75 14.63
CA ALA A 236 19.86 5.14 14.96
C ALA A 236 19.61 6.05 13.75
#